data_AF-A0A7C3FDW8-F1
#
_entry.id   AF-A0A7C3FDW8-F1
#
_cell.length_a   1.000
_cell.length_b   1.000
_cell.length_c   1.000
_cell.angle_alpha   90.00
_cell.angle_beta   90.00
_cell.angle_gamma   90.00
#
_symmetry.space_group_name_H-M   'P 1'
#
loop_
_entity.id
_entity.type
_entity.pdbx_description
1 polymer ?
#
loop_
_entity_poly.entity_id
_entity_poly.type
_entity_poly.pdbx_seq_one_letter_code
_entity_poly.pdbx_strand_id
1 'polypeptide(L)'
;RRLDEKGGAVYPEKLVLTTPEKQQLHGLEYVADGNGGIILAWQLRRGWDIAYGDIFAQRLDGEGNICWGEEGIPVFTAPEIKYQGGFITINDDSGGVIIIAVLGKGGLSGDMVYVQRLDMDGNRLWGDGIRIDR
;
A
#
# COMPACT_ATOMS: atom_id res chain seq x y z
N ARG A 1 3.07 -6.10 -15.75
CA ARG A 1 3.56 -5.40 -16.97
C ARG A 1 2.41 -4.56 -17.49
N ARG A 2 2.54 -3.22 -17.54
CA ARG A 2 1.55 -2.36 -18.19
C ARG A 2 1.75 -2.41 -19.71
N LEU A 3 0.65 -2.55 -20.44
CA LEU A 3 0.66 -2.58 -21.89
C LEU A 3 -0.03 -1.33 -22.44
N ASP A 4 0.44 -0.81 -23.57
CA ASP A 4 -0.27 0.19 -24.36
C ASP A 4 -1.48 -0.45 -25.09
N GLU A 5 -2.26 0.38 -25.78
CA GLU A 5 -3.41 -0.05 -26.59
C GLU A 5 -3.05 -1.04 -27.73
N LYS A 6 -1.76 -1.20 -28.04
CA LYS A 6 -1.22 -2.11 -29.07
C LYS A 6 -0.49 -3.32 -28.46
N GLY A 7 -0.50 -3.46 -27.13
CA GLY A 7 0.19 -4.55 -26.43
C GLY A 7 1.69 -4.34 -26.22
N GLY A 8 2.23 -3.14 -26.50
CA GLY A 8 3.62 -2.76 -26.21
C GLY A 8 3.85 -2.53 -24.72
N ALA A 9 5.03 -2.86 -24.19
CA ALA A 9 5.33 -2.59 -22.78
C ALA A 9 5.52 -1.09 -22.56
N VAL A 10 4.81 -0.52 -21.58
CA VAL A 10 4.98 0.89 -21.18
C VAL A 10 5.93 1.03 -20.00
N TYR A 11 5.90 0.08 -19.06
CA TYR A 11 6.77 0.10 -17.87
C TYR A 11 8.15 -0.53 -18.15
N PRO A 12 9.22 -0.07 -17.49
CA PRO A 12 10.55 -0.67 -17.60
C PRO A 12 10.55 -2.15 -17.21
N GLU A 13 11.47 -2.94 -17.78
CA GLU A 13 11.53 -4.41 -17.59
C GLU A 13 11.67 -4.84 -16.13
N LYS A 14 12.25 -3.98 -15.29
CA LYS A 14 12.50 -4.27 -13.88
C LYS A 14 11.73 -3.30 -12.98
N LEU A 15 10.45 -3.61 -12.74
CA LEU A 15 9.70 -2.99 -11.65
C LEU A 15 10.17 -3.65 -10.34
N VAL A 16 11.16 -3.07 -9.67
CA VAL A 16 11.71 -3.65 -8.44
C VAL A 16 10.88 -3.18 -7.25
N LEU A 17 9.73 -3.83 -7.02
CA LEU A 17 9.12 -3.88 -5.69
C LEU A 17 9.87 -4.92 -4.84
N THR A 18 11.20 -4.87 -4.80
CA THR A 18 11.98 -5.78 -3.93
C THR A 18 12.84 -4.96 -3.03
N THR A 19 12.62 -5.07 -1.72
CA THR A 19 13.62 -4.59 -0.77
C THR A 19 14.89 -5.43 -0.90
N PRO A 20 16.08 -4.85 -0.69
CA PRO A 20 17.36 -5.55 -0.76
C PRO A 20 17.50 -6.80 0.13
N GLU A 21 16.58 -7.02 1.09
CA GLU A 21 16.77 -7.94 2.23
C GLU A 21 15.89 -9.21 2.23
N LYS A 22 15.34 -9.64 1.10
CA LYS A 22 14.44 -10.83 1.04
C LYS A 22 13.14 -10.66 1.85
N GLN A 23 12.66 -9.42 2.03
CA GLN A 23 11.35 -9.19 2.65
C GLN A 23 10.28 -9.71 1.68
N GLN A 24 9.35 -10.52 2.19
CA GLN A 24 8.30 -11.11 1.38
C GLN A 24 7.16 -10.10 1.25
N LEU A 25 6.75 -9.81 0.02
CA LEU A 25 5.51 -9.10 -0.27
C LEU A 25 4.35 -10.07 -0.14
N HIS A 26 3.42 -9.76 0.75
CA HIS A 26 2.15 -10.47 0.90
C HIS A 26 1.01 -9.46 0.78
N GLY A 27 -0.17 -9.95 0.40
CA GLY A 27 -1.37 -9.12 0.25
C GLY A 27 -1.11 -7.91 -0.64
N LEU A 28 -0.95 -8.10 -1.95
CA LEU A 28 -0.81 -6.98 -2.89
C LEU A 28 -2.20 -6.52 -3.31
N GLU A 29 -2.53 -5.27 -3.01
CA GLU A 29 -3.71 -4.59 -3.54
C GLU A 29 -3.28 -3.42 -4.41
N TYR A 30 -4.14 -3.04 -5.36
CA TYR A 30 -3.84 -1.94 -6.26
C TYR A 30 -5.10 -1.27 -6.77
N VAL A 31 -4.95 0.01 -7.12
CA VAL A 31 -6.01 0.79 -7.74
C VAL A 31 -5.42 1.76 -8.76
N ALA A 32 -6.17 2.04 -9.84
CA ALA A 32 -5.83 3.15 -10.72
C ALA A 32 -5.83 4.46 -9.91
N ASP A 33 -4.94 5.39 -10.21
CA ASP A 33 -4.91 6.70 -9.52
C ASP A 33 -5.90 7.72 -10.13
N GLY A 34 -6.52 7.40 -11.28
CA GLY A 34 -7.43 8.31 -12.01
C GLY A 34 -6.74 9.29 -12.96
N ASN A 35 -5.41 9.41 -12.87
CA ASN A 35 -4.57 10.27 -13.71
C ASN A 35 -3.69 9.47 -14.67
N GLY A 36 -4.10 8.23 -14.95
CA GLY A 36 -3.38 7.31 -15.81
C GLY A 36 -2.22 6.60 -15.10
N GLY A 37 -2.01 6.75 -13.80
CA GLY A 37 -1.07 5.97 -12.99
C GLY A 37 -1.74 4.83 -12.21
N ILE A 38 -0.99 4.23 -11.30
CA ILE A 38 -1.43 3.15 -10.40
C ILE A 38 -0.85 3.36 -9.01
N ILE A 39 -1.66 3.07 -7.99
CA ILE A 39 -1.22 3.00 -6.60
C ILE A 39 -1.25 1.54 -6.18
N LEU A 40 -0.14 1.07 -5.61
CA LEU A 40 0.09 -0.28 -5.12
C LEU A 40 0.20 -0.22 -3.60
N ALA A 41 -0.43 -1.15 -2.89
CA ALA A 41 -0.24 -1.33 -1.45
C ALA A 41 0.16 -2.78 -1.15
N TRP A 42 1.12 -2.97 -0.26
CA TRP A 42 1.64 -4.30 0.10
C TRP A 42 1.92 -4.40 1.59
N GLN A 43 1.80 -5.63 2.13
CA GLN A 43 2.36 -5.94 3.43
C GLN A 43 3.87 -6.13 3.28
N LEU A 44 4.65 -5.37 4.05
CA LEU A 44 6.08 -5.57 4.19
C LEU A 44 6.38 -6.42 5.41
N ARG A 45 6.85 -7.65 5.18
CA ARG A 45 7.20 -8.59 6.25
C ARG A 45 8.69 -8.53 6.57
N ARG A 46 9.02 -8.35 7.84
CA ARG A 46 10.38 -8.47 8.37
C ARG A 46 10.51 -9.82 9.09
N GLY A 47 11.20 -10.77 8.47
CA GLY A 47 11.38 -12.12 9.03
C GLY A 47 10.17 -13.05 8.82
N TRP A 48 10.03 -14.05 9.70
CA TRP A 48 9.07 -15.16 9.54
C TRP A 48 7.68 -14.87 10.10
N ASP A 49 7.48 -13.76 10.78
CA ASP A 49 6.21 -13.47 11.41
C ASP A 49 5.18 -13.01 10.36
N ILE A 50 4.04 -13.71 10.30
CA ILE A 50 2.94 -13.40 9.38
C ILE A 50 2.02 -12.32 9.95
N ALA A 51 1.99 -12.15 11.28
CA ALA A 51 1.01 -11.33 11.99
C ALA A 51 1.51 -9.90 12.34
N TYR A 52 2.70 -9.51 11.87
CA TYR A 52 3.37 -8.27 12.32
C TYR A 52 4.08 -7.49 11.19
N GLY A 53 3.54 -7.54 9.97
CA GLY A 53 4.01 -6.66 8.89
C GLY A 53 3.40 -5.27 8.98
N ASP A 54 4.10 -4.28 8.43
CA ASP A 54 3.58 -2.93 8.22
C ASP A 54 3.04 -2.84 6.77
N ILE A 55 2.02 -2.01 6.54
CA ILE A 55 1.46 -1.80 5.19
C ILE A 55 2.16 -0.60 4.57
N PHE A 56 2.68 -0.78 3.37
CA PHE A 56 3.30 0.26 2.57
C PHE A 56 2.50 0.51 1.30
N ALA A 57 2.66 1.69 0.72
CA ALA A 57 2.10 2.04 -0.57
C ALA A 57 3.11 2.77 -1.47
N GLN A 58 2.94 2.63 -2.78
CA GLN A 58 3.72 3.30 -3.82
C GLN A 58 2.79 3.77 -4.91
N ARG A 59 3.02 4.98 -5.42
CA ARG A 59 2.39 5.46 -6.64
C ARG A 59 3.38 5.39 -7.81
N LEU A 60 2.89 4.89 -8.93
CA LEU A 60 3.56 5.00 -10.23
C LEU A 60 2.72 5.89 -11.13
N ASP A 61 3.33 6.83 -11.83
CA ASP A 61 2.64 7.65 -12.84
C ASP A 61 2.34 6.86 -14.12
N GLY A 62 1.81 7.55 -15.14
CA GLY A 62 1.42 6.93 -16.41
C GLY A 62 2.59 6.31 -17.18
N GLU A 63 3.76 6.88 -17.00
CA GLU A 63 5.04 6.50 -17.59
C GLU A 63 5.75 5.40 -16.77
N GLY A 64 5.26 5.12 -15.57
CA GLY A 64 5.82 4.11 -14.67
C GLY A 64 6.96 4.63 -13.79
N ASN A 65 7.09 5.95 -13.64
CA ASN A 65 8.04 6.55 -12.70
C ASN A 65 7.51 6.39 -11.28
N ILE A 66 8.44 6.18 -10.33
CA ILE A 66 8.16 6.12 -8.90
C ILE A 66 7.85 7.53 -8.37
N CYS A 67 6.70 7.69 -7.71
CA CYS A 67 6.27 8.98 -7.18
C CYS A 67 6.50 9.15 -5.67
N TRP A 68 6.47 8.09 -4.85
CA TRP A 68 6.56 8.18 -3.38
C TRP A 68 7.84 7.59 -2.81
N GLY A 69 8.98 8.12 -3.26
CA GLY A 69 10.31 7.64 -2.85
C GLY A 69 10.58 6.18 -3.24
N GLU A 70 11.83 5.72 -3.14
CA GLU A 70 12.19 4.37 -3.61
C GLU A 70 11.56 3.24 -2.78
N GLU A 71 11.34 3.49 -1.48
CA GLU A 71 10.80 2.48 -0.55
C GLU A 71 9.28 2.50 -0.43
N GLY A 72 8.61 3.46 -1.09
CA GLY A 72 7.20 3.76 -0.82
C GLY A 72 7.02 4.44 0.54
N ILE A 73 5.76 4.55 0.95
CA ILE A 73 5.36 5.21 2.20
C ILE A 73 4.65 4.23 3.13
N PRO A 74 4.94 4.27 4.44
CA PRO A 74 4.14 3.52 5.41
C PRO A 74 2.74 4.13 5.50
N VAL A 75 1.74 3.29 5.31
CA VAL A 75 0.31 3.68 5.37
C VAL A 75 -0.09 3.97 6.81
N PHE A 76 0.39 3.16 7.76
CA PHE A 76 0.15 3.31 9.19
C PHE A 76 1.49 3.39 9.91
N THR A 77 1.65 4.34 10.85
CA THR A 77 2.93 4.54 11.57
C THR A 77 2.88 4.28 13.07
N ALA A 78 1.68 4.09 13.64
CA ALA A 78 1.54 3.74 15.05
C ALA A 78 2.21 2.37 15.36
N PRO A 79 3.22 2.34 16.26
CA PRO A 79 4.05 1.16 16.47
C PRO A 79 3.27 -0.02 17.07
N GLU A 80 2.21 0.25 17.81
CA GLU A 80 1.40 -0.75 18.49
C GLU A 80 0.36 -1.42 17.59
N ILE A 81 0.03 -0.88 16.41
CA ILE A 81 -0.92 -1.50 15.48
C ILE A 81 -0.17 -2.25 14.39
N LYS A 82 -0.60 -3.48 14.12
CA LYS A 82 0.06 -4.41 13.22
C LYS A 82 -0.96 -5.10 12.33
N TYR A 83 -0.58 -5.42 11.09
CA TYR A 83 -1.43 -6.11 10.13
C TYR A 83 -1.91 -7.47 10.64
N GLN A 84 -3.21 -7.76 10.53
CA GLN A 84 -3.84 -8.99 11.04
C GLN A 84 -4.56 -9.84 9.98
N GLY A 85 -4.42 -9.56 8.67
CA GLY A 85 -4.85 -10.54 7.65
C GLY A 85 -5.59 -10.01 6.43
N GLY A 86 -5.83 -8.71 6.30
CA GLY A 86 -6.34 -8.17 5.04
C GLY A 86 -6.33 -6.65 4.97
N PHE A 87 -6.24 -6.14 3.75
CA PHE A 87 -6.58 -4.76 3.43
C PHE A 87 -7.13 -4.69 2.01
N ILE A 88 -7.79 -3.58 1.70
CA ILE A 88 -8.27 -3.24 0.36
C ILE A 88 -7.89 -1.80 0.02
N THR A 89 -7.76 -1.52 -1.26
CA THR A 89 -7.48 -0.18 -1.79
C THR A 89 -8.67 0.34 -2.57
N ILE A 90 -8.98 1.63 -2.43
CA ILE A 90 -10.07 2.31 -3.12
C ILE A 90 -9.51 3.65 -3.63
N ASN A 91 -9.77 3.99 -4.88
CA ASN A 91 -9.38 5.30 -5.43
C ASN A 91 -10.14 6.40 -4.68
N ASP A 92 -9.49 7.53 -4.41
CA ASP A 92 -10.13 8.66 -3.71
C ASP A 92 -10.71 9.74 -4.64
N ASP A 93 -10.80 9.43 -5.94
CA ASP A 93 -11.17 10.28 -7.07
C ASP A 93 -10.33 11.56 -7.23
N SER A 94 -9.20 11.66 -6.50
CA SER A 94 -8.38 12.86 -6.40
C SER A 94 -6.88 12.59 -6.66
N GLY A 95 -6.54 11.42 -7.20
CA GLY A 95 -5.14 11.01 -7.42
C GLY A 95 -4.49 10.26 -6.25
N GLY A 96 -5.22 10.09 -5.15
CA GLY A 96 -4.80 9.38 -3.95
C GLY A 96 -5.51 8.03 -3.78
N VAL A 97 -5.39 7.47 -2.58
CA VAL A 97 -5.94 6.16 -2.22
C VAL A 97 -6.52 6.17 -0.82
N ILE A 98 -7.63 5.47 -0.64
CA ILE A 98 -8.17 5.07 0.66
C ILE A 98 -7.84 3.59 0.87
N ILE A 99 -7.25 3.29 2.02
CA ILE A 99 -6.81 1.94 2.40
C ILE A 99 -7.57 1.53 3.65
N ILE A 100 -8.31 0.44 3.57
CA ILE A 100 -9.03 -0.17 4.70
C ILE A 100 -8.27 -1.43 5.09
N ALA A 101 -7.81 -1.53 6.33
CA ALA A 101 -6.96 -2.61 6.80
C ALA A 101 -7.46 -3.20 8.13
N VAL A 102 -7.29 -4.51 8.29
CA VAL A 102 -7.48 -5.19 9.57
C VAL A 102 -6.17 -5.12 10.34
N LEU A 103 -6.14 -4.31 11.40
CA LEU A 103 -4.97 -4.11 12.26
C LEU A 103 -5.31 -4.44 13.71
N GLY A 104 -4.29 -4.69 14.54
CA GLY A 104 -4.49 -4.99 15.97
C GLY A 104 -3.25 -4.78 16.81
N LYS A 105 -3.45 -4.75 18.14
CA LYS A 105 -2.37 -4.57 19.14
C LYS A 105 -1.73 -5.88 19.62
N GLY A 106 -2.22 -7.03 19.18
CA GLY A 106 -1.77 -8.35 19.59
C GLY A 106 -2.19 -9.43 18.59
N GLY A 107 -1.57 -10.61 18.68
CA GLY A 107 -1.69 -11.67 17.67
C GLY A 107 -3.09 -12.22 17.49
N LEU A 108 -3.62 -12.06 16.27
CA LEU A 108 -4.75 -12.79 15.68
C LEU A 108 -6.12 -12.66 16.36
N SER A 109 -6.32 -11.69 17.26
CA SER A 109 -7.65 -11.36 17.77
C SER A 109 -8.47 -10.49 16.80
N GLY A 110 -7.85 -9.93 15.75
CA GLY A 110 -8.55 -9.25 14.65
C GLY A 110 -9.36 -8.05 15.12
N ASP A 111 -8.85 -7.29 16.10
CA ASP A 111 -9.72 -6.45 16.92
C ASP A 111 -10.25 -5.19 16.20
N MET A 112 -9.62 -4.73 15.11
CA MET A 112 -9.89 -3.38 14.60
C MET A 112 -9.77 -3.25 13.08
N VAL A 113 -10.74 -2.55 12.49
CA VAL A 113 -10.64 -2.05 11.11
C VAL A 113 -10.12 -0.62 11.18
N TYR A 114 -9.07 -0.33 10.43
CA TYR A 114 -8.55 1.03 10.29
C TYR A 114 -8.70 1.50 8.85
N VAL A 115 -8.92 2.80 8.69
CA VAL A 115 -8.97 3.44 7.38
C VAL A 115 -7.95 4.56 7.34
N GLN A 116 -7.15 4.61 6.28
CA GLN A 116 -6.22 5.70 6.00
C GLN A 116 -6.49 6.24 4.60
N ARG A 117 -6.37 7.55 4.43
CA ARG A 117 -6.30 8.19 3.11
C ARG A 117 -4.90 8.75 2.88
N LEU A 118 -4.34 8.45 1.71
CA LEU A 118 -3.13 9.05 1.18
C LEU A 118 -3.52 9.96 0.01
N ASP A 119 -3.02 11.18 -0.04
CA ASP A 119 -3.20 12.04 -1.22
C ASP A 119 -2.25 11.67 -2.37
N MET A 120 -2.31 12.40 -3.49
CA MET A 120 -1.48 12.14 -4.67
C MET A 120 0.04 12.27 -4.41
N ASP A 121 0.42 13.03 -3.37
CA ASP A 121 1.81 13.26 -2.97
C ASP A 121 2.25 12.28 -1.88
N GLY A 122 1.35 11.40 -1.42
CA GLY A 122 1.63 10.38 -0.42
C GLY A 122 1.48 10.87 1.03
N ASN A 123 0.88 12.03 1.25
CA ASN A 123 0.64 12.51 2.61
C ASN A 123 -0.54 11.76 3.26
N ARG A 124 -0.36 11.36 4.52
CA ARG A 124 -1.43 10.77 5.34
C ARG A 124 -2.42 11.85 5.78
N LEU A 125 -3.65 11.80 5.26
CA LEU A 125 -4.69 12.80 5.54
C LEU A 125 -5.43 12.57 6.87
N TRP A 126 -5.33 11.38 7.45
CA TRP A 126 -6.02 11.00 8.71
C TRP A 126 -5.06 10.59 9.84
N GLY A 127 -3.88 11.20 9.90
CA GLY A 127 -2.89 10.90 10.94
C GLY A 127 -2.37 9.46 10.83
N ASP A 128 -2.54 8.67 11.89
CA ASP A 128 -2.24 7.23 11.94
C ASP A 128 -3.44 6.34 11.55
N GLY A 129 -4.48 6.95 10.97
CA GLY A 129 -5.68 6.27 10.51
C GLY A 129 -6.85 6.41 11.47
N ILE A 130 -8.05 6.26 10.92
CA ILE A 130 -9.30 6.24 11.65
C ILE A 130 -9.60 4.79 12.03
N ARG A 131 -9.67 4.51 13.33
CA ARG A 131 -10.21 3.24 13.82
C ARG A 131 -11.73 3.24 13.64
N ILE A 132 -12.24 2.20 12.98
CA ILE A 132 -13.66 1.89 12.90
C ILE A 132 -13.91 0.79 13.93
N ASP A 133 -14.37 1.18 15.11
CA ASP A 133 -14.88 0.26 16.12
C ASP A 133 -16.39 0.07 15.97
N ARG A 134 -16.91 -0.93 16.70
CA ARG A 134 -18.32 -1.00 17.09
C ARG A 134 -18.44 -0.57 18.54
#